data_AF-A0A452HLH2-F1
#
_entry.id   AF-A0A452HLH2-F1
#
_cell.length_a   1.000
_cell.length_b   1.000
_cell.length_c   1.000
_cell.angle_alpha   90.00
_cell.angle_beta   90.00
_cell.angle_gamma   90.00
#
_symmetry.space_group_name_H-M   'P 1'
#
loop_
_entity.id
_entity.type
_entity.pdbx_description
1 polymer ?
#
loop_
_entity_poly.entity_id
_entity_poly.type
_entity_poly.pdbx_seq_one_letter_code
_entity_poly.pdbx_strand_id
1 'polypeptide(L)'
;MDLTSQPCSLKDDSINLKVIEHSGTQIYDVDNLKEELEKWKERLGKAEKQKDELLLLKLSADKERDQAQDELKKLMDLEEELYKENMIKKENQERNLAVVKQQNIELQKEIQKLKDDLAAKSSKLSQDFRIKREILKKKMKFTRMENAESDDTFLNTCCLFHITAKIPFRLQQRQALLTFEEEDVAQKLIRRGKHTVSLDNEKIELKAVPVTLETGVKFELHVTISGEKINVSEVPDLPIPDEWIRDKIELNFYKSKRGGGEVKDVRYDRRSRTAMITFLKPGVADNCVRCTKHPFYINEKRFMLSVSPSIEKHLEKFQVN
;
A
#
# COMPACT_ATOMS: atom_id res chain seq x y z
N MET A 1 15.01 -12.47 58.93
CA MET A 1 14.50 -13.34 60.00
C MET A 1 15.71 -13.89 60.71
N ASP A 2 15.96 -13.40 61.92
CA ASP A 2 17.05 -13.86 62.79
C ASP A 2 16.85 -15.33 63.18
N LEU A 3 17.91 -16.13 63.07
CA LEU A 3 18.02 -17.41 63.75
C LEU A 3 19.40 -17.47 64.41
N THR A 4 19.50 -16.80 65.56
CA THR A 4 20.47 -17.13 66.61
C THR A 4 20.15 -18.52 67.16
N SER A 5 21.11 -19.44 67.08
CA SER A 5 21.08 -20.69 67.85
C SER A 5 22.43 -20.90 68.52
N GLN A 6 22.36 -20.94 69.84
CA GLN A 6 23.43 -21.05 70.83
C GLN A 6 24.04 -22.48 70.83
N PRO A 7 25.33 -22.66 71.17
CA PRO A 7 25.93 -24.00 71.20
C PRO A 7 25.54 -24.78 72.46
N CYS A 8 25.15 -26.04 72.30
CA CYS A 8 24.88 -26.98 73.38
C CYS A 8 26.17 -27.31 74.16
N SER A 9 26.09 -27.14 75.48
CA SER A 9 27.13 -27.46 76.46
C SER A 9 27.43 -28.97 76.50
N LEU A 10 28.69 -29.34 76.33
CA LEU A 10 29.24 -30.68 76.59
C LEU A 10 29.34 -30.87 78.11
N LYS A 11 28.65 -31.89 78.65
CA LYS A 11 28.82 -32.33 80.04
C LYS A 11 30.09 -33.17 80.13
N ASP A 12 31.02 -32.74 80.98
CA ASP A 12 32.13 -33.56 81.47
C ASP A 12 31.59 -34.66 82.38
N ASP A 13 31.54 -35.89 81.87
CA ASP A 13 31.36 -37.07 82.70
C ASP A 13 32.70 -37.44 83.32
N SER A 14 32.91 -36.99 84.57
CA SER A 14 34.01 -37.43 85.43
C SER A 14 33.96 -38.95 85.62
N ILE A 15 34.91 -39.65 85.00
CA ILE A 15 35.12 -41.08 85.19
C ILE A 15 35.68 -41.30 86.61
N ASN A 16 34.85 -41.85 87.50
CA ASN A 16 35.28 -42.36 88.80
C ASN A 16 36.14 -43.61 88.60
N LEU A 17 37.46 -43.47 88.77
CA LEU A 17 38.40 -44.59 88.87
C LEU A 17 38.26 -45.25 90.25
N LYS A 18 37.47 -46.32 90.33
CA LYS A 18 37.47 -47.24 91.48
C LYS A 18 38.50 -48.31 91.21
N VAL A 19 39.69 -48.16 91.80
CA VAL A 19 40.75 -49.18 91.82
C VAL A 19 40.21 -50.38 92.61
N ILE A 20 40.02 -51.50 91.92
CA ILE A 20 39.83 -52.82 92.53
C ILE A 20 41.06 -53.62 92.16
N GLU A 21 41.92 -53.89 93.14
CA GLU A 21 43.02 -54.82 93.01
C GLU A 21 42.47 -56.26 92.94
N HIS A 22 42.71 -56.94 91.83
CA HIS A 22 42.64 -58.40 91.75
C HIS A 22 43.89 -58.93 91.05
N SER A 23 44.80 -59.49 91.85
CA SER A 23 45.97 -60.23 91.43
C SER A 23 45.59 -61.64 90.99
N GLY A 24 45.91 -62.00 89.75
CA GLY A 24 46.04 -63.39 89.30
C GLY A 24 45.15 -63.76 88.11
N THR A 25 45.60 -63.46 86.89
CA THR A 25 45.42 -64.21 85.60
C THR A 25 46.08 -63.39 84.48
N GLN A 26 47.42 -63.36 84.38
CA GLN A 26 48.14 -62.43 83.48
C GLN A 26 48.50 -62.97 82.08
N ILE A 27 48.01 -64.14 81.65
CA ILE A 27 48.40 -64.70 80.33
C ILE A 27 47.23 -64.78 79.34
N TYR A 28 45.99 -65.03 79.79
CA TYR A 28 44.80 -65.02 78.91
C TYR A 28 44.25 -63.61 78.61
N ASP A 29 44.58 -62.61 79.45
CA ASP A 29 44.07 -61.24 79.35
C ASP A 29 44.89 -60.38 78.37
N VAL A 30 46.20 -60.62 78.29
CA VAL A 30 47.13 -59.84 77.45
C VAL A 30 46.92 -60.12 75.96
N ASP A 31 46.59 -61.36 75.59
CA ASP A 31 46.34 -61.71 74.19
C ASP A 31 44.97 -61.21 73.70
N ASN A 32 43.94 -61.17 74.56
CA ASN A 32 42.65 -60.54 74.24
C ASN A 32 42.80 -59.02 74.03
N LEU A 33 43.58 -58.35 74.89
CA LEU A 33 43.89 -56.92 74.76
C LEU A 33 44.67 -56.59 73.49
N LYS A 34 45.57 -57.48 73.04
CA LYS A 34 46.27 -57.33 71.75
C LYS A 34 45.32 -57.45 70.56
N GLU A 35 44.40 -58.41 70.60
CA GLU A 35 43.41 -58.59 69.53
C GLU A 35 42.45 -57.39 69.43
N GLU A 36 42.02 -56.85 70.58
CA GLU A 36 41.23 -55.62 70.63
C GLU A 36 42.00 -54.42 70.09
N LEU A 37 43.27 -54.26 70.48
CA LEU A 37 44.13 -53.19 69.99
C LEU A 37 44.29 -53.23 68.47
N GLU A 38 44.39 -54.42 67.89
CA GLU A 38 44.48 -54.56 66.43
C GLU A 38 43.16 -54.25 65.72
N LYS A 39 42.01 -54.62 66.31
CA LYS A 39 40.68 -54.19 65.83
C LYS A 39 40.53 -52.66 65.91
N TRP A 40 41.03 -52.02 66.95
CA TRP A 40 41.00 -50.56 67.08
C TRP A 40 41.89 -49.87 66.05
N LYS A 41 43.07 -50.41 65.74
CA LYS A 41 43.91 -49.90 64.65
C LYS A 41 43.26 -50.05 63.28
N GLU A 42 42.62 -51.19 63.00
CA GLU A 42 41.90 -51.40 61.73
C GLU A 42 40.73 -50.41 61.59
N ARG A 43 39.98 -50.18 62.68
CA ARG A 43 38.91 -49.18 62.73
C ARG A 43 39.43 -47.77 62.54
N LEU A 44 40.56 -47.42 63.16
CA LEU A 44 41.21 -46.13 62.99
C LEU A 44 41.61 -45.91 61.52
N GLY A 45 42.27 -46.90 60.89
CA GLY A 45 42.65 -46.81 59.48
C GLY A 45 41.44 -46.71 58.52
N LYS A 46 40.33 -47.41 58.82
CA LYS A 46 39.08 -47.25 58.06
C LYS A 46 38.47 -45.85 58.22
N ALA A 47 38.46 -45.32 59.44
CA ALA A 47 37.94 -43.99 59.72
C ALA A 47 38.80 -42.89 59.08
N GLU A 48 40.13 -43.04 59.08
CA GLU A 48 41.05 -42.14 58.39
C GLU A 48 40.82 -42.15 56.88
N LYS A 49 40.67 -43.32 56.26
CA LYS A 49 40.36 -43.43 54.83
C LYS A 49 39.01 -42.78 54.47
N GLN A 50 37.99 -42.99 55.30
CA GLN A 50 36.67 -42.35 55.11
C GLN A 50 36.75 -40.83 55.27
N LYS A 51 37.56 -40.34 56.20
CA LYS A 51 37.80 -38.91 56.38
C LYS A 51 38.45 -38.29 55.14
N ASP A 52 39.44 -38.96 54.56
CA ASP A 52 40.12 -38.48 53.35
C ASP A 52 39.19 -38.48 52.13
N GLU A 53 38.39 -39.55 51.96
CA GLU A 53 37.36 -39.63 50.90
C GLU A 53 36.32 -38.51 51.04
N LEU A 54 35.85 -38.25 52.27
CA LEU A 54 34.89 -37.18 52.55
C LEU A 54 35.49 -35.80 52.28
N LEU A 55 36.76 -35.58 52.63
CA LEU A 55 37.45 -34.33 52.37
C LEU A 55 37.58 -34.05 50.87
N LEU A 56 37.89 -35.09 50.07
CA LEU A 56 37.96 -34.96 48.62
C LEU A 56 36.59 -34.61 48.01
N LEU A 57 35.52 -35.28 48.46
CA LEU A 57 34.15 -34.99 48.03
C LEU A 57 33.73 -33.56 48.39
N LYS A 58 34.07 -33.11 49.60
CA LYS A 58 33.80 -31.73 50.04
C LYS A 58 34.50 -30.71 49.14
N LEU A 59 35.77 -30.91 48.83
CA LEU A 59 36.52 -30.01 47.95
C LEU A 59 35.93 -29.95 46.54
N SER A 60 35.46 -31.10 46.00
CA SER A 60 34.75 -31.12 44.71
C SER A 60 33.45 -30.34 44.77
N ALA A 61 32.64 -30.57 45.81
CA ALA A 61 31.35 -29.89 45.99
C ALA A 61 31.52 -28.38 46.21
N ASP A 62 32.56 -27.95 46.95
CA ASP A 62 32.86 -26.53 47.15
C ASP A 62 33.29 -25.86 45.83
N LYS A 63 34.10 -26.53 45.01
CA LYS A 63 34.48 -26.03 43.68
C LYS A 63 33.27 -25.89 42.76
N GLU A 64 32.36 -26.87 42.75
CA GLU A 64 31.12 -26.82 41.98
C GLU A 64 30.20 -25.70 42.46
N ARG A 65 30.09 -25.51 43.79
CA ARG A 65 29.33 -24.43 44.40
C ARG A 65 29.86 -23.05 43.98
N ASP A 66 31.17 -22.85 44.03
CA ASP A 66 31.79 -21.60 43.63
C ASP A 66 31.59 -21.33 42.12
N GLN A 67 31.71 -22.36 41.27
CA GLN A 67 31.42 -22.23 39.84
C GLN A 67 29.96 -21.86 39.58
N ALA A 68 29.01 -22.51 40.26
CA ALA A 68 27.59 -22.21 40.12
C ALA A 68 27.26 -20.78 40.58
N GLN A 69 27.94 -20.28 41.62
CA GLN A 69 27.80 -18.88 42.07
C GLN A 69 28.32 -17.88 41.03
N ASP A 70 29.46 -18.17 40.40
CA ASP A 70 30.02 -17.34 39.33
C ASP A 70 29.12 -17.31 38.09
N GLU A 71 28.55 -18.46 37.72
CA GLU A 71 27.60 -18.57 36.60
C GLU A 71 26.31 -17.79 36.90
N LEU A 72 25.78 -17.91 38.13
CA LEU A 72 24.60 -17.17 38.56
C LEU A 72 24.83 -15.66 38.48
N LYS A 73 26.01 -15.18 38.91
CA LYS A 73 26.37 -13.77 38.82
C LYS A 73 26.39 -13.27 37.37
N LYS A 74 27.00 -14.04 36.46
CA LYS A 74 27.02 -13.70 35.02
C LYS A 74 25.62 -13.65 34.42
N LEU A 75 24.75 -14.59 34.80
CA LEU A 75 23.36 -14.60 34.33
C LEU A 75 22.58 -13.38 34.82
N MET A 76 22.78 -12.98 36.08
CA MET A 76 22.15 -11.79 36.65
C MET A 76 22.61 -10.51 35.94
N ASP A 77 23.92 -10.38 35.68
CA ASP A 77 24.47 -9.23 34.94
C ASP A 77 23.91 -9.18 33.49
N LEU A 78 23.78 -10.33 32.83
CA LEU A 78 23.19 -10.44 31.49
C LEU A 78 21.69 -10.08 31.48
N GLU A 79 20.93 -10.51 32.49
CA GLU A 79 19.52 -10.18 32.62
C GLU A 79 19.31 -8.67 32.80
N GLU A 80 20.15 -8.01 33.59
CA GLU A 80 20.12 -6.56 33.78
C GLU A 80 20.40 -5.80 32.47
N GLU A 81 21.41 -6.23 31.71
CA GLU A 81 21.75 -5.61 30.41
C GLU A 81 20.64 -5.84 29.37
N LEU A 82 20.07 -7.04 29.31
CA LEU A 82 18.91 -7.33 28.46
C LEU A 82 17.71 -6.47 28.83
N TYR A 83 17.48 -6.22 30.12
CA TYR A 83 16.41 -5.35 30.56
C TYR A 83 16.62 -3.90 30.09
N LYS A 84 17.84 -3.37 30.25
CA LYS A 84 18.21 -2.02 29.77
C LYS A 84 18.05 -1.90 28.26
N GLU A 85 18.56 -2.87 27.49
CA GLU A 85 18.46 -2.85 26.03
C GLU A 85 17.01 -2.88 25.57
N ASN A 86 16.18 -3.73 26.17
CA ASN A 86 14.75 -3.79 25.85
C ASN A 86 14.02 -2.50 26.19
N MET A 87 14.37 -1.84 27.30
CA MET A 87 13.81 -0.54 27.67
C MET A 87 14.15 0.52 26.62
N ILE A 88 15.43 0.65 26.24
CA ILE A 88 15.87 1.60 25.20
C ILE A 88 15.19 1.30 23.87
N LYS A 89 15.09 0.03 23.47
CA LYS A 89 14.43 -0.40 22.25
C LYS A 89 12.95 -0.03 22.25
N LYS A 90 12.25 -0.26 23.35
CA LYS A 90 10.84 0.09 23.52
C LYS A 90 10.63 1.60 23.42
N GLU A 91 11.44 2.40 24.11
CA GLU A 91 11.36 3.86 24.03
C GLU A 91 11.62 4.37 22.60
N ASN A 92 12.61 3.81 21.90
CA ASN A 92 12.88 4.19 20.52
C ASN A 92 11.73 3.83 19.58
N GLN A 93 11.09 2.67 19.78
CA GLN A 93 9.90 2.30 19.03
C GLN A 93 8.73 3.25 19.30
N GLU A 94 8.51 3.65 20.54
CA GLU A 94 7.47 4.62 20.92
C GLU A 94 7.72 6.00 20.30
N ARG A 95 8.96 6.50 20.34
CA ARG A 95 9.36 7.75 19.67
C ARG A 95 9.12 7.69 18.17
N ASN A 96 9.55 6.62 17.51
CA ASN A 96 9.34 6.43 16.06
C ASN A 96 7.85 6.38 15.71
N LEU A 97 7.05 5.68 16.51
CA LEU A 97 5.60 5.60 16.32
C LEU A 97 4.94 6.98 16.45
N ALA A 98 5.38 7.80 17.41
CA ALA A 98 4.87 9.17 17.57
C ALA A 98 5.19 10.05 16.37
N VAL A 99 6.42 9.99 15.84
CA VAL A 99 6.83 10.71 14.63
C VAL A 99 5.98 10.31 13.43
N VAL A 100 5.81 9.00 13.19
CA VAL A 100 4.98 8.48 12.08
C VAL A 100 3.51 8.90 12.24
N LYS A 101 2.97 8.88 13.45
CA LYS A 101 1.61 9.36 13.73
C LYS A 101 1.47 10.84 13.40
N GLN A 102 2.44 11.67 13.79
CA GLN A 102 2.42 13.09 13.50
C GLN A 102 2.47 13.37 11.99
N GLN A 103 3.35 12.69 11.25
CA GLN A 103 3.44 12.80 9.80
C GLN A 103 2.14 12.38 9.10
N ASN A 104 1.49 11.31 9.57
CA ASN A 104 0.20 10.88 9.04
C ASN A 104 -0.89 11.95 9.23
N ILE A 105 -0.92 12.64 10.37
CA ILE A 105 -1.86 13.74 10.63
C ILE A 105 -1.60 14.90 9.67
N GLU A 106 -0.33 15.25 9.43
CA GLU A 106 0.06 16.33 8.53
C GLU A 106 -0.32 16.02 7.07
N LEU A 107 0.01 14.80 6.60
CA LEU A 107 -0.38 14.34 5.26
C LEU A 107 -1.89 14.30 5.08
N GLN A 108 -2.66 13.88 6.10
CA GLN A 108 -4.12 13.91 6.04
C GLN A 108 -4.66 15.33 5.89
N LYS A 109 -4.08 16.31 6.59
CA LYS A 109 -4.45 17.72 6.44
C LYS A 109 -4.12 18.24 5.05
N GLU A 110 -2.96 17.88 4.50
CA GLU A 110 -2.56 18.29 3.15
C GLU A 110 -3.48 17.68 2.07
N ILE A 111 -3.81 16.39 2.19
CA ILE A 111 -4.78 15.72 1.31
C ILE A 111 -6.14 16.42 1.38
N GLN A 112 -6.61 16.78 2.58
CA GLN A 112 -7.89 17.47 2.74
C GLN A 112 -7.86 18.87 2.10
N LYS A 113 -6.79 19.64 2.34
CA LYS A 113 -6.59 20.94 1.72
C LYS A 113 -6.58 20.85 0.19
N LEU A 114 -5.85 19.89 -0.38
CA LEU A 114 -5.81 19.66 -1.83
C LEU A 114 -7.18 19.27 -2.38
N LYS A 115 -7.96 18.46 -1.65
CA LYS A 115 -9.34 18.13 -2.03
C LYS A 115 -10.24 19.36 -2.04
N ASP A 116 -10.13 20.21 -1.02
CA ASP A 116 -10.94 21.43 -0.92
C ASP A 116 -10.56 22.45 -2.01
N ASP A 117 -9.26 22.62 -2.29
CA ASP A 117 -8.76 23.45 -3.38
C ASP A 117 -9.22 22.94 -4.75
N LEU A 118 -9.23 21.61 -4.95
CA LEU A 118 -9.75 20.98 -6.16
C LEU A 118 -11.26 21.18 -6.27
N ALA A 119 -12.02 21.01 -5.19
CA ALA A 119 -13.45 21.27 -5.15
C ALA A 119 -13.76 22.74 -5.48
N ALA A 120 -13.03 23.68 -4.89
CA ALA A 120 -13.18 25.10 -5.19
C ALA A 120 -12.85 25.43 -6.66
N LYS A 121 -11.73 24.91 -7.19
CA LYS A 121 -11.34 25.08 -8.60
C LYS A 121 -12.38 24.47 -9.56
N SER A 122 -12.85 23.26 -9.28
CA SER A 122 -13.86 22.58 -10.10
C SER A 122 -15.21 23.29 -10.07
N SER A 123 -15.63 23.83 -8.92
CA SER A 123 -16.83 24.65 -8.80
C SER A 123 -16.71 25.93 -9.61
N LYS A 124 -15.57 26.63 -9.50
CA LYS A 124 -15.26 27.83 -10.29
C LYS A 124 -15.26 27.53 -11.80
N LEU A 125 -14.58 26.48 -12.23
CA LEU A 125 -14.59 26.03 -13.62
C LEU A 125 -15.99 25.62 -14.09
N SER A 126 -16.82 25.02 -13.22
CA SER A 126 -18.19 24.64 -13.56
C SER A 126 -19.13 25.85 -13.69
N GLN A 127 -18.85 26.95 -13.00
CA GLN A 127 -19.55 28.23 -13.18
C GLN A 127 -19.08 28.94 -14.45
N ASP A 128 -17.76 28.98 -14.68
CA ASP A 128 -17.15 29.65 -15.83
C ASP A 128 -17.43 28.91 -17.15
N PHE A 129 -17.59 27.58 -17.12
CA PHE A 129 -17.79 26.74 -18.29
C PHE A 129 -19.06 25.90 -18.17
N ARG A 130 -20.21 26.56 -18.08
CA ARG A 130 -21.53 25.92 -18.12
C ARG A 130 -21.93 25.38 -19.50
N ILE A 131 -20.96 25.07 -20.35
CA ILE A 131 -21.16 24.47 -21.68
C ILE A 131 -21.16 22.95 -21.52
N LYS A 132 -22.23 22.38 -20.94
CA LYS A 132 -22.57 20.97 -21.18
C LYS A 132 -23.16 20.85 -22.58
N ARG A 133 -22.32 20.94 -23.61
CA ARG A 133 -22.73 20.59 -24.97
C ARG A 133 -22.26 19.18 -25.27
N GLU A 134 -23.23 18.31 -25.48
CA GLU A 134 -23.00 17.05 -26.14
C GLU A 134 -22.52 17.36 -27.56
N ILE A 135 -21.24 17.11 -27.84
CA ILE A 135 -20.68 17.30 -29.17
C ILE A 135 -21.32 16.21 -30.04
N LEU A 136 -22.26 16.63 -30.89
CA LEU A 136 -22.93 15.74 -31.83
C LEU A 136 -21.90 14.95 -32.64
N LYS A 137 -22.20 13.67 -32.91
CA LYS A 137 -21.38 12.81 -33.78
C LYS A 137 -21.13 13.52 -35.11
N LYS A 138 -19.90 13.97 -35.33
CA LYS A 138 -19.51 14.72 -36.53
C LYS A 138 -18.55 13.90 -37.37
N LYS A 139 -18.76 13.87 -38.68
CA LYS A 139 -17.82 13.26 -39.62
C LYS A 139 -16.53 14.09 -39.63
N MET A 140 -15.42 13.46 -39.29
CA MET A 140 -14.10 14.08 -39.26
C MET A 140 -13.45 14.02 -40.65
N LYS A 141 -12.61 15.02 -40.96
CA LYS A 141 -11.76 15.01 -42.14
C LYS A 141 -10.34 14.68 -41.70
N PHE A 142 -9.78 13.61 -42.24
CA PHE A 142 -8.37 13.26 -42.03
C PHE A 142 -7.50 14.23 -42.83
N THR A 143 -6.59 14.94 -42.16
CA THR A 143 -5.74 15.95 -42.79
C THR A 143 -4.35 15.44 -43.13
N ARG A 144 -3.72 14.70 -42.21
CA ARG A 144 -2.33 14.26 -42.37
C ARG A 144 -2.01 13.05 -41.48
N MET A 145 -1.15 12.17 -41.99
CA MET A 145 -0.45 11.12 -41.23
C MET A 145 1.04 11.46 -41.19
N GLU A 146 1.67 11.37 -40.03
CA GLU A 146 3.13 11.38 -39.90
C GLU A 146 3.53 10.07 -39.22
N ASN A 147 4.43 9.33 -39.84
CA ASN A 147 5.04 8.16 -39.21
C ASN A 147 6.24 8.66 -38.39
N ALA A 148 6.31 8.29 -37.10
CA ALA A 148 7.48 8.63 -36.29
C ALA A 148 8.71 7.87 -36.79
N GLU A 149 9.85 8.56 -36.92
CA GLU A 149 11.13 7.99 -37.39
C GLU A 149 11.92 7.22 -36.30
N SER A 150 11.33 6.90 -35.15
CA SER A 150 12.05 6.31 -34.02
C SER A 150 11.89 4.79 -33.93
N ASP A 151 13.03 4.11 -33.81
CA ASP A 151 13.19 2.65 -33.78
C ASP A 151 12.92 2.00 -32.40
N ASP A 152 12.47 2.78 -31.40
CA ASP A 152 12.12 2.25 -30.10
C ASP A 152 11.18 3.20 -29.36
N THR A 153 10.16 2.65 -28.70
CA THR A 153 9.08 3.35 -27.97
C THR A 153 8.16 4.25 -28.79
N PHE A 154 6.96 3.76 -29.11
CA PHE A 154 5.64 4.39 -28.92
C PHE A 154 4.63 3.74 -29.88
N LEU A 155 4.17 2.53 -29.55
CA LEU A 155 3.14 1.81 -30.31
C LEU A 155 1.73 2.36 -30.10
N ASN A 156 1.64 3.55 -29.50
CA ASN A 156 0.39 4.22 -29.26
C ASN A 156 0.05 5.06 -30.48
N THR A 157 -1.20 4.97 -30.94
CA THR A 157 -1.67 5.86 -32.01
C THR A 157 -2.08 7.19 -31.39
N CYS A 158 -1.36 8.25 -31.70
CA CYS A 158 -1.67 9.61 -31.26
C CYS A 158 -2.47 10.34 -32.34
N CYS A 159 -3.65 10.84 -31.96
CA CYS A 159 -4.53 11.61 -32.83
C CYS A 159 -4.69 13.02 -32.28
N LEU A 160 -4.34 14.03 -33.08
CA LEU A 160 -4.57 15.43 -32.77
C LEU A 160 -5.80 15.96 -33.50
N PHE A 161 -6.79 16.42 -32.76
CA PHE A 161 -8.03 16.99 -33.30
C PHE A 161 -8.12 18.47 -33.02
N HIS A 162 -8.20 19.27 -34.08
CA HIS A 162 -8.49 20.70 -33.98
C HIS A 162 -10.01 20.90 -34.01
N ILE A 163 -10.61 21.28 -32.88
CA ILE A 163 -12.05 21.44 -32.75
C ILE A 163 -12.40 22.92 -32.72
N THR A 164 -13.30 23.34 -33.62
CA THR A 164 -13.88 24.68 -33.64
C THR A 164 -15.40 24.54 -33.51
N ALA A 165 -15.96 24.98 -32.39
CA ALA A 165 -17.40 24.90 -32.10
C ALA A 165 -18.01 26.31 -32.14
N LYS A 166 -18.87 26.56 -33.14
CA LYS A 166 -19.59 27.84 -33.25
C LYS A 166 -20.69 27.91 -32.19
N ILE A 167 -20.88 29.08 -31.57
CA ILE A 167 -22.00 29.34 -30.67
C ILE A 167 -23.18 29.77 -31.54
N PRO A 168 -24.31 29.02 -31.54
CA PRO A 168 -25.46 29.40 -32.34
C PRO A 168 -26.08 30.67 -31.75
N PHE A 169 -26.08 31.74 -32.53
CA PHE A 169 -26.74 33.00 -32.19
C PHE A 169 -28.27 32.81 -32.28
N ARG A 170 -28.99 33.13 -31.19
CA ARG A 170 -30.46 33.02 -31.14
C ARG A 170 -31.09 34.41 -31.29
N LEU A 171 -31.78 34.61 -32.40
CA LEU A 171 -32.67 35.77 -32.61
C LEU A 171 -34.01 35.51 -31.92
N GLN A 172 -34.53 36.51 -31.20
CA GLN A 172 -35.89 36.47 -30.67
C GLN A 172 -36.91 36.83 -31.76
N GLN A 173 -38.19 36.54 -31.50
CA GLN A 173 -39.28 36.95 -32.39
C GLN A 173 -39.26 38.48 -32.55
N ARG A 174 -39.32 38.98 -33.80
CA ARG A 174 -39.16 40.39 -34.21
C ARG A 174 -37.74 40.98 -34.16
N GLN A 175 -36.70 40.14 -34.16
CA GLN A 175 -35.32 40.57 -34.36
C GLN A 175 -34.76 40.03 -35.68
N ALA A 176 -33.85 40.79 -36.30
CA ALA A 176 -33.11 40.37 -37.48
C ALA A 176 -31.62 40.69 -37.30
N LEU A 177 -30.75 39.82 -37.80
CA LEU A 177 -29.31 40.06 -37.86
C LEU A 177 -28.96 40.58 -39.25
N LEU A 178 -28.33 41.76 -39.31
CA LEU A 178 -27.85 42.35 -40.55
C LEU A 178 -26.32 42.29 -40.56
N THR A 179 -25.76 41.69 -41.60
CA THR A 179 -24.31 41.62 -41.83
C THR A 179 -23.97 42.50 -43.01
N PHE A 180 -23.00 43.40 -42.84
CA PHE A 180 -22.49 44.27 -43.90
C PHE A 180 -21.07 43.84 -44.27
N GLU A 181 -20.71 44.03 -45.54
CA GLU A 181 -19.35 43.77 -46.03
C GLU A 181 -18.35 44.79 -45.47
N GLU A 182 -18.77 46.07 -45.41
CA GLU A 182 -17.97 47.15 -44.83
C GLU A 182 -18.43 47.48 -43.40
N GLU A 183 -17.48 47.56 -42.46
CA GLU A 183 -17.74 47.91 -41.06
C GLU A 183 -18.33 49.32 -40.92
N ASP A 184 -17.86 50.26 -41.74
CA ASP A 184 -18.29 51.67 -41.72
C ASP A 184 -19.80 51.82 -41.94
N VAL A 185 -20.40 50.96 -42.76
CA VAL A 185 -21.84 50.97 -43.03
C VAL A 185 -22.62 50.55 -41.79
N ALA A 186 -22.19 49.48 -41.12
CA ALA A 186 -22.80 49.02 -39.87
C ALA A 186 -22.68 50.09 -38.76
N GLN A 187 -21.51 50.70 -38.60
CA GLN A 187 -21.30 51.75 -37.61
C GLN A 187 -22.18 52.99 -37.87
N LYS A 188 -22.34 53.43 -39.12
CA LYS A 188 -23.22 54.55 -39.48
C LYS A 188 -24.69 54.26 -39.11
N LEU A 189 -25.15 53.03 -39.35
CA LEU A 189 -26.51 52.61 -39.01
C LEU A 189 -26.73 52.55 -37.50
N ILE A 190 -25.74 52.05 -36.75
CA ILE A 190 -25.78 52.02 -35.28
C ILE A 190 -25.78 53.43 -34.70
N ARG A 191 -24.93 54.35 -35.21
CA ARG A 191 -24.85 55.74 -34.76
C ARG A 191 -26.15 56.53 -35.00
N ARG A 192 -26.86 56.23 -36.09
CA ARG A 192 -28.19 56.81 -36.36
C ARG A 192 -29.28 56.30 -35.41
N GLY A 193 -29.12 55.11 -34.84
CA GLY A 193 -29.97 54.57 -33.78
C GLY A 193 -31.36 54.09 -34.24
N LYS A 194 -32.19 54.97 -34.78
CA LYS A 194 -33.56 54.66 -35.23
C LYS A 194 -33.68 54.75 -36.75
N HIS A 195 -34.37 53.78 -37.34
CA HIS A 195 -34.65 53.69 -38.76
C HIS A 195 -36.13 53.40 -38.97
N THR A 196 -36.81 54.18 -39.80
CA THR A 196 -38.21 53.94 -40.16
C THR A 196 -38.26 53.20 -41.48
N VAL A 197 -38.90 52.04 -41.51
CA VAL A 197 -39.11 51.25 -42.72
C VAL A 197 -40.61 51.12 -42.96
N SER A 198 -41.07 51.36 -44.18
CA SER A 198 -42.44 51.12 -44.58
C SER A 198 -42.58 49.71 -45.16
N LEU A 199 -43.36 48.85 -44.51
CA LEU A 199 -43.80 47.55 -45.03
C LEU A 199 -45.32 47.56 -45.08
N ASP A 200 -45.91 47.30 -46.25
CA ASP A 200 -47.35 47.15 -46.47
C ASP A 200 -48.23 48.28 -45.86
N ASN A 201 -47.84 49.54 -46.14
CA ASN A 201 -48.48 50.78 -45.66
C ASN A 201 -48.40 51.06 -44.15
N GLU A 202 -47.74 50.22 -43.36
CA GLU A 202 -47.40 50.51 -41.96
C GLU A 202 -45.95 50.99 -41.82
N LYS A 203 -45.74 52.03 -41.01
CA LYS A 203 -44.40 52.54 -40.67
C LYS A 203 -43.89 51.83 -39.42
N ILE A 204 -42.85 51.03 -39.57
CA ILE A 204 -42.22 50.30 -38.49
C ILE A 204 -40.93 51.02 -38.08
N GLU A 205 -40.79 51.36 -36.80
CA GLU A 205 -39.53 51.84 -36.24
C GLU A 205 -38.63 50.66 -35.87
N LEU A 206 -37.45 50.61 -36.47
CA LEU A 206 -36.40 49.64 -36.19
C LEU A 206 -35.25 50.34 -35.44
N LYS A 207 -34.71 49.66 -34.44
CA LYS A 207 -33.53 50.11 -33.71
C LYS A 207 -32.32 49.29 -34.12
N ALA A 208 -31.26 49.96 -34.59
CA ALA A 208 -29.99 49.31 -34.86
C ALA A 208 -29.18 49.24 -33.55
N VAL A 209 -28.77 48.04 -33.16
CA VAL A 209 -27.97 47.81 -31.95
C VAL A 209 -26.75 46.99 -32.35
N PRO A 210 -25.53 47.37 -31.91
CA PRO A 210 -24.35 46.55 -32.14
C PRO A 210 -24.55 45.20 -31.47
N VAL A 211 -24.26 44.13 -32.19
CA VAL A 211 -24.31 42.77 -31.62
C VAL A 211 -22.89 42.21 -31.59
N THR A 212 -22.45 41.82 -30.40
CA THR A 212 -21.27 40.99 -30.21
C THR A 212 -21.70 39.54 -30.42
N LEU A 213 -21.35 38.98 -31.58
CA LEU A 213 -21.48 37.55 -31.79
C LEU A 213 -20.42 36.85 -30.93
N GLU A 214 -20.82 36.05 -29.94
CA GLU A 214 -19.87 35.23 -29.19
C GLU A 214 -19.12 34.33 -30.17
N THR A 215 -17.81 34.55 -30.28
CA THR A 215 -16.98 33.80 -31.21
C THR A 215 -16.84 32.38 -30.66
N GLY A 216 -16.98 31.40 -31.55
CA GLY A 216 -16.95 29.99 -31.15
C GLY A 216 -15.68 29.60 -30.39
N VAL A 217 -15.78 28.58 -29.54
CA VAL A 217 -14.60 28.05 -28.84
C VAL A 217 -13.72 27.23 -29.79
N LYS A 218 -12.41 27.40 -29.64
CA LYS A 218 -11.38 26.59 -30.31
C LYS A 218 -10.58 25.85 -29.26
N PHE A 219 -10.32 24.57 -29.51
CA PHE A 219 -9.45 23.78 -28.66
C PHE A 219 -8.82 22.63 -29.43
N GLU A 220 -7.72 22.12 -28.91
CA GLU A 220 -7.03 20.95 -29.40
C GLU A 220 -7.37 19.76 -28.48
N LEU A 221 -7.86 18.67 -29.06
CA LEU A 221 -8.10 17.41 -28.36
C LEU A 221 -7.06 16.42 -28.84
N HIS A 222 -6.19 16.03 -27.93
CA HIS A 222 -5.21 15.00 -28.17
C HIS A 222 -5.73 13.67 -27.59
N VAL A 223 -5.65 12.63 -28.40
CA VAL A 223 -6.14 11.30 -28.07
C VAL A 223 -5.01 10.31 -28.29
N THR A 224 -4.62 9.61 -27.24
CA THR A 224 -3.58 8.58 -27.29
C THR A 224 -4.26 7.22 -27.12
N ILE A 225 -4.19 6.39 -28.16
CA ILE A 225 -4.72 5.04 -28.16
C ILE A 225 -3.59 4.08 -27.85
N SER A 226 -3.71 3.28 -26.80
CA SER A 226 -2.64 2.36 -26.43
C SER A 226 -2.57 1.13 -27.33
N GLY A 227 -1.39 0.85 -27.89
CA GLY A 227 -1.14 -0.38 -28.68
C GLY A 227 -0.91 -1.64 -27.85
N GLU A 228 -0.84 -1.51 -26.52
CA GLU A 228 -0.58 -2.60 -25.58
C GLU A 228 -1.72 -2.80 -24.57
N LYS A 229 -2.63 -1.83 -24.42
CA LYS A 229 -3.67 -1.86 -23.39
C LYS A 229 -5.07 -1.84 -23.97
N ILE A 230 -5.92 -2.71 -23.44
CA ILE A 230 -7.36 -2.75 -23.75
C ILE A 230 -8.20 -2.64 -22.48
N ASN A 231 -9.40 -2.11 -22.64
CA ASN A 231 -10.43 -2.08 -21.62
C ASN A 231 -11.52 -3.10 -21.96
N VAL A 232 -11.82 -3.96 -21.00
CA VAL A 232 -12.83 -4.99 -21.07
C VAL A 232 -13.95 -4.63 -20.11
N SER A 233 -15.18 -4.58 -20.60
CA SER A 233 -16.38 -4.28 -19.81
C SER A 233 -17.40 -5.41 -19.91
N GLU A 234 -18.49 -5.27 -19.15
CA GLU A 234 -19.57 -6.27 -19.04
C GLU A 234 -19.12 -7.59 -18.38
N VAL A 235 -18.08 -7.55 -17.55
CA VAL A 235 -17.63 -8.72 -16.78
C VAL A 235 -18.77 -9.19 -15.86
N PRO A 236 -19.19 -10.47 -15.88
CA PRO A 236 -20.33 -10.93 -15.10
C PRO A 236 -20.07 -10.79 -13.60
N ASP A 237 -21.05 -10.25 -12.86
CA ASP A 237 -20.99 -10.20 -11.39
C ASP A 237 -21.48 -11.54 -10.82
N LEU A 238 -20.52 -12.39 -10.45
CA LEU A 238 -20.74 -13.73 -9.92
C LEU A 238 -20.08 -13.84 -8.56
N PRO A 239 -20.63 -14.57 -7.57
CA PRO A 239 -20.08 -14.72 -6.22
C PRO A 239 -18.79 -15.58 -6.22
N ILE A 240 -17.77 -15.07 -6.88
CA ILE A 240 -16.48 -15.68 -7.16
C ILE A 240 -15.42 -14.64 -6.77
N PRO A 241 -14.31 -15.07 -6.15
CA PRO A 241 -13.20 -14.18 -5.80
C PRO A 241 -12.66 -13.41 -7.01
N ASP A 242 -12.26 -12.16 -6.76
CA ASP A 242 -11.77 -11.25 -7.82
C ASP A 242 -10.50 -11.79 -8.49
N GLU A 243 -9.64 -12.47 -7.74
CA GLU A 243 -8.44 -13.15 -8.25
C GLU A 243 -8.80 -14.18 -9.32
N TRP A 244 -9.85 -14.98 -9.08
CA TRP A 244 -10.25 -16.02 -10.02
C TRP A 244 -10.86 -15.43 -11.29
N ILE A 245 -11.62 -14.32 -11.17
CA ILE A 245 -12.15 -13.59 -12.33
C ILE A 245 -11.00 -13.03 -13.16
N ARG A 246 -10.01 -12.42 -12.51
CA ARG A 246 -8.79 -11.91 -13.15
C ARG A 246 -8.07 -13.02 -13.93
N ASP A 247 -7.80 -14.16 -13.29
CA ASP A 247 -7.13 -15.30 -13.95
C ASP A 247 -7.92 -15.80 -15.16
N LYS A 248 -9.25 -15.86 -15.06
CA LYS A 248 -10.10 -16.26 -16.19
C LYS A 248 -10.06 -15.25 -17.34
N ILE A 249 -10.03 -13.96 -17.03
CA ILE A 249 -9.88 -12.90 -18.04
C ILE A 249 -8.52 -13.04 -18.72
N GLU A 250 -7.45 -13.18 -17.95
CA GLU A 250 -6.09 -13.39 -18.46
C GLU A 250 -6.03 -14.58 -19.43
N LEU A 251 -6.55 -15.74 -19.02
CA LEU A 251 -6.60 -16.94 -19.86
C LEU A 251 -7.47 -16.78 -21.12
N ASN A 252 -8.50 -15.94 -21.09
CA ASN A 252 -9.34 -15.66 -22.26
C ASN A 252 -8.56 -14.88 -23.32
N PHE A 253 -7.83 -13.85 -22.87
CA PHE A 253 -7.07 -12.94 -23.72
C PHE A 253 -5.64 -13.41 -24.01
N TYR A 254 -5.15 -14.43 -23.32
CA TYR A 254 -3.88 -15.10 -23.66
C TYR A 254 -3.95 -15.82 -25.02
N LYS A 255 -5.15 -16.26 -25.44
CA LYS A 255 -5.32 -17.08 -26.65
C LYS A 255 -5.32 -16.21 -27.92
N SER A 256 -4.32 -16.42 -28.78
CA SER A 256 -4.18 -15.70 -30.06
C SER A 256 -5.26 -15.96 -31.10
N LYS A 257 -6.07 -17.03 -30.95
CA LYS A 257 -7.15 -17.38 -31.89
C LYS A 257 -8.21 -16.28 -32.08
N ARG A 258 -8.31 -15.32 -31.16
CA ARG A 258 -9.26 -14.19 -31.22
C ARG A 258 -8.56 -12.83 -31.16
N GLY A 259 -7.30 -12.77 -31.59
CA GLY A 259 -6.50 -11.55 -31.56
C GLY A 259 -5.86 -11.26 -30.20
N GLY A 260 -6.02 -12.16 -29.22
CA GLY A 260 -5.29 -12.11 -27.94
C GLY A 260 -3.81 -12.42 -28.08
N GLY A 261 -3.09 -12.38 -26.96
CA GLY A 261 -1.66 -12.61 -26.91
C GLY A 261 -1.16 -12.63 -25.48
N GLU A 262 0.16 -12.76 -25.32
CA GLU A 262 0.77 -12.83 -24.00
C GLU A 262 0.43 -11.61 -23.15
N VAL A 263 -0.17 -11.86 -21.99
CA VAL A 263 -0.65 -10.84 -21.07
C VAL A 263 0.43 -10.53 -20.05
N LYS A 264 0.70 -9.25 -19.83
CA LYS A 264 1.64 -8.73 -18.83
C LYS A 264 0.96 -8.45 -17.49
N ASP A 265 -0.22 -7.84 -17.52
CA ASP A 265 -0.98 -7.49 -16.32
C ASP A 265 -2.49 -7.44 -16.60
N VAL A 266 -3.30 -7.78 -15.59
CA VAL A 266 -4.75 -7.64 -15.62
C VAL A 266 -5.21 -6.97 -14.34
N ARG A 267 -5.83 -5.80 -14.47
CA ARG A 267 -6.43 -5.06 -13.36
C ARG A 267 -7.92 -5.11 -13.47
N TYR A 268 -8.56 -5.85 -12.57
CA TYR A 268 -10.01 -5.98 -12.51
C TYR A 268 -10.59 -5.08 -11.40
N ASP A 269 -11.63 -4.33 -11.75
CA ASP A 269 -12.46 -3.61 -10.78
C ASP A 269 -13.88 -4.18 -10.79
N ARG A 270 -14.23 -4.81 -9.67
CA ARG A 270 -15.54 -5.42 -9.46
C ARG A 270 -16.67 -4.39 -9.46
N ARG A 271 -16.45 -3.19 -8.93
CA ARG A 271 -17.51 -2.18 -8.78
C ARG A 271 -17.98 -1.64 -10.13
N SER A 272 -17.04 -1.41 -11.04
CA SER A 272 -17.34 -0.98 -12.41
C SER A 272 -17.62 -2.14 -13.37
N ARG A 273 -17.38 -3.39 -12.96
CA ARG A 273 -17.43 -4.58 -13.82
C ARG A 273 -16.54 -4.43 -15.06
N THR A 274 -15.36 -3.83 -14.86
CA THR A 274 -14.38 -3.59 -15.93
C THR A 274 -13.01 -4.16 -15.58
N ALA A 275 -12.24 -4.53 -16.59
CA ALA A 275 -10.86 -4.94 -16.46
C ALA A 275 -9.99 -4.20 -17.49
N MET A 276 -8.80 -3.79 -17.07
CA MET A 276 -7.76 -3.29 -17.97
C MET A 276 -6.72 -4.39 -18.15
N ILE A 277 -6.46 -4.76 -19.41
CA ILE A 277 -5.48 -5.78 -19.77
C ILE A 277 -4.30 -5.09 -20.45
N THR A 278 -3.09 -5.41 -20.00
CA THR A 278 -1.84 -4.97 -20.63
C THR A 278 -1.16 -6.19 -21.25
N PHE A 279 -0.84 -6.12 -22.53
CA PHE A 279 -0.13 -7.17 -23.25
C PHE A 279 1.37 -6.96 -23.22
N LEU A 280 2.13 -8.05 -23.37
CA LEU A 280 3.59 -8.01 -23.47
C LEU A 280 4.04 -7.56 -24.86
N LYS A 281 3.31 -7.97 -25.91
CA LYS A 281 3.62 -7.63 -27.29
C LYS A 281 2.76 -6.48 -27.80
N PRO A 282 3.37 -5.51 -28.50
CA PRO A 282 2.63 -4.47 -29.19
C PRO A 282 1.72 -5.02 -30.29
N GLY A 283 0.63 -4.30 -30.59
CA GLY A 283 -0.28 -4.62 -31.70
C GLY A 283 -1.29 -5.73 -31.39
N VAL A 284 -1.12 -6.45 -30.27
CA VAL A 284 -2.12 -7.38 -29.75
C VAL A 284 -3.40 -6.63 -29.37
N ALA A 285 -3.27 -5.44 -28.77
CA ALA A 285 -4.42 -4.61 -28.40
C ALA A 285 -5.29 -4.27 -29.61
N ASP A 286 -4.68 -3.88 -30.74
CA ASP A 286 -5.38 -3.54 -31.98
C ASP A 286 -6.16 -4.75 -32.53
N ASN A 287 -5.54 -5.94 -32.49
CA ASN A 287 -6.18 -7.18 -32.90
C ASN A 287 -7.38 -7.54 -32.02
N CYS A 288 -7.27 -7.36 -30.70
CA CYS A 288 -8.39 -7.54 -29.78
C CYS A 288 -9.54 -6.57 -30.06
N VAL A 289 -9.23 -5.30 -30.34
CA VAL A 289 -10.22 -4.24 -30.57
C VAL A 289 -10.98 -4.41 -31.89
N ARG A 290 -10.38 -5.05 -32.90
CA ARG A 290 -11.08 -5.43 -34.14
C ARG A 290 -12.29 -6.32 -33.89
N CYS A 291 -12.29 -7.09 -32.80
CA CYS A 291 -13.44 -7.89 -32.37
C CYS A 291 -13.97 -7.33 -31.04
N THR A 292 -14.98 -6.48 -31.08
CA THR A 292 -15.49 -5.81 -29.86
C THR A 292 -16.23 -6.74 -28.90
N LYS A 293 -16.54 -7.99 -29.30
CA LYS A 293 -17.29 -8.94 -28.48
C LYS A 293 -16.54 -10.26 -28.32
N HIS A 294 -16.04 -10.53 -27.11
CA HIS A 294 -15.29 -11.74 -26.79
C HIS A 294 -16.10 -12.70 -25.92
N PRO A 295 -16.25 -13.97 -26.30
CA PRO A 295 -16.96 -14.93 -25.48
C PRO A 295 -16.14 -15.31 -24.26
N PHE A 296 -16.78 -15.28 -23.11
CA PHE A 296 -16.19 -15.53 -21.82
C PHE A 296 -16.96 -16.63 -21.11
N TYR A 297 -16.26 -17.68 -20.70
CA TYR A 297 -16.88 -18.88 -20.15
C TYR A 297 -16.53 -19.00 -18.68
N ILE A 298 -17.56 -18.98 -17.83
CA ILE A 298 -17.46 -19.26 -16.39
C ILE A 298 -18.50 -20.31 -16.03
N ASN A 299 -18.07 -21.41 -15.40
CA ASN A 299 -18.95 -22.47 -14.88
C ASN A 299 -20.01 -22.89 -15.92
N GLU A 300 -19.56 -23.20 -17.13
CA GLU A 300 -20.37 -23.63 -18.28
C GLU A 300 -21.33 -22.58 -18.86
N LYS A 301 -21.41 -21.38 -18.26
CA LYS A 301 -22.16 -20.25 -18.78
C LYS A 301 -21.29 -19.40 -19.70
N ARG A 302 -21.89 -18.97 -20.82
CA ARG A 302 -21.25 -18.08 -21.80
C ARG A 302 -21.74 -16.65 -21.60
N PHE A 303 -20.79 -15.76 -21.42
CA PHE A 303 -20.96 -14.32 -21.38
C PHE A 303 -20.26 -13.69 -22.59
N MET A 304 -20.63 -12.46 -22.93
CA MET A 304 -19.94 -11.68 -23.96
C MET A 304 -19.32 -10.48 -23.28
N LEU A 305 -18.00 -10.38 -23.34
CA LEU A 305 -17.25 -9.24 -22.85
C LEU A 305 -17.11 -8.21 -23.97
N SER A 306 -17.32 -6.95 -23.62
CA SER A 306 -17.15 -5.82 -24.53
C SER A 306 -15.72 -5.33 -24.45
N VAL A 307 -15.01 -5.31 -25.58
CA VAL A 307 -13.61 -4.86 -25.66
C VAL A 307 -13.52 -3.54 -26.38
N SER A 308 -12.78 -2.63 -25.78
CA SER A 308 -12.52 -1.28 -26.30
C SER A 308 -11.04 -0.92 -26.13
N PRO A 309 -10.50 -0.06 -26.99
CA PRO A 309 -9.13 0.40 -26.84
C PRO A 309 -8.97 1.19 -25.54
N SER A 310 -7.78 1.14 -24.94
CA SER A 310 -7.45 2.05 -23.86
C SER A 310 -7.09 3.41 -24.45
N ILE A 311 -7.91 4.41 -24.14
CA ILE A 311 -7.80 5.76 -24.71
C ILE A 311 -7.54 6.76 -23.60
N GLU A 312 -6.43 7.48 -23.72
CA GLU A 312 -6.15 8.67 -22.92
C GLU A 312 -6.50 9.92 -23.72
N LYS A 313 -7.14 10.90 -23.07
CA LYS A 313 -7.62 12.13 -23.72
C LYS A 313 -7.14 13.32 -22.93
N HIS A 314 -6.52 14.28 -23.61
CA HIS A 314 -6.16 15.57 -23.03
C HIS A 314 -6.64 16.71 -23.93
N LEU A 315 -7.09 17.78 -23.28
CA LEU A 315 -7.54 19.01 -23.93
C LEU A 315 -6.49 20.09 -23.71
N GLU A 316 -6.06 20.72 -24.79
CA GLU A 316 -5.09 21.81 -24.76
C GLU A 316 -5.57 23.03 -25.56
N LYS A 317 -4.87 24.15 -25.35
CA LYS A 317 -5.04 25.40 -26.08
C LYS A 317 -6.50 25.85 -26.20
N PHE A 318 -7.22 25.78 -25.08
CA PHE A 318 -8.60 26.25 -25.03
C PHE A 318 -8.63 27.77 -25.18
N GLN A 319 -9.26 28.24 -26.25
CA GLN A 319 -9.45 29.64 -26.57
C GLN A 319 -10.95 29.93 -26.66
N VAL A 320 -11.39 30.89 -25.85
CA VAL A 320 -12.68 31.56 -26.00
C VAL A 320 -12.37 32.86 -26.73
N ASN A 321 -12.87 33.02 -27.94
CA ASN A 321 -12.62 34.20 -28.76
C ASN A 321 -13.73 35.24 -28.63
#